data_AF-A0A0Q1G5V7-F1
#
_entry.id   AF-A0A0Q1G5V7-F1
#
_cell.length_a   1.000
_cell.length_b   1.000
_cell.length_c   1.000
_cell.angle_alpha   90.00
_cell.angle_beta   90.00
_cell.angle_gamma   90.00
#
_symmetry.space_group_name_H-M   'P 1'
#
loop_
_entity.id
_entity.type
_entity.pdbx_description
1 polymer ?
#
loop_
_entity_poly.entity_id
_entity_poly.type
_entity_poly.pdbx_seq_one_letter_code
_entity_poly.pdbx_strand_id
1 'polypeptide(L)'
;MKMLKIAAGITAFVLLAVAAPTSAQMSGAVKENPAVLLVVFGTSYPEAQAAFENVREMYQEEFPDAEVRIAFTSDYIRNKIKERDGIEIESPLTALAKLNDEGYQDVAVQSLHVISGEEFHDTANVVGCLSNLGETYAFRNLALGMPLLNSVEDYEATSEALQAQFDQTTAGLERTAVESPRDPRETAVVLMGHGTHHPANSAYSQMASILEKDYENVFLGTVEGYPAFEDVLAKVKAS
;
A
#
# COMPACT_ATOMS: atom_id res chain seq x y z
N MET A 1 0.83 -18.71 89.99
CA MET A 1 1.64 -17.61 89.42
C MET A 1 1.92 -17.97 87.95
N LYS A 2 1.34 -17.16 87.02
CA LYS A 2 1.60 -17.02 85.56
C LYS A 2 1.46 -18.28 84.67
N MET A 3 0.41 -18.45 83.85
CA MET A 3 0.06 -17.80 82.56
C MET A 3 1.06 -18.00 81.40
N LEU A 4 0.63 -18.71 80.33
CA LEU A 4 0.62 -18.33 78.89
C LEU A 4 0.22 -19.59 78.07
N LYS A 5 -0.95 -19.70 77.40
CA LYS A 5 -1.49 -19.05 76.17
C LYS A 5 -1.01 -19.67 74.83
N ILE A 6 -2.01 -20.11 74.04
CA ILE A 6 -2.16 -20.01 72.55
C ILE A 6 -1.29 -21.03 71.76
N ALA A 7 -1.70 -21.75 70.70
CA ALA A 7 -2.62 -21.42 69.60
C ALA A 7 -3.21 -22.68 68.90
N ALA A 8 -4.30 -22.45 68.18
CA ALA A 8 -4.96 -23.33 67.22
C ALA A 8 -4.11 -23.57 65.94
N GLY A 9 -4.36 -24.69 65.25
CA GLY A 9 -3.77 -24.97 63.94
C GLY A 9 -4.56 -26.02 63.16
N ILE A 10 -5.56 -25.55 62.42
CA ILE A 10 -6.36 -26.26 61.44
C ILE A 10 -5.43 -26.85 60.36
N THR A 11 -5.45 -28.16 60.15
CA THR A 11 -4.75 -28.78 59.02
C THR A 11 -5.59 -28.55 57.76
N ALA A 12 -5.14 -27.61 56.94
CA ALA A 12 -5.77 -27.17 55.72
C ALA A 12 -5.75 -28.26 54.63
N PHE A 13 -6.91 -28.42 54.00
CA PHE A 13 -7.12 -29.12 52.74
C PHE A 13 -6.32 -28.41 51.64
N VAL A 14 -5.31 -29.08 51.08
CA VAL A 14 -4.63 -28.60 49.87
C VAL A 14 -5.49 -29.00 48.66
N LEU A 15 -6.39 -28.12 48.24
CA LEU A 15 -6.93 -28.16 46.88
C LEU A 15 -5.81 -27.70 45.94
N LEU A 16 -5.20 -28.64 45.22
CA LEU A 16 -4.43 -28.33 44.02
C LEU A 16 -5.39 -27.73 42.99
N ALA A 17 -5.38 -26.40 42.89
CA ALA A 17 -5.91 -25.72 41.72
C ALA A 17 -5.03 -26.10 40.53
N VAL A 18 -5.58 -26.91 39.62
CA VAL A 18 -5.00 -27.09 38.29
C VAL A 18 -5.18 -25.76 37.57
N ALA A 19 -4.12 -24.95 37.54
CA ALA A 19 -4.06 -23.79 36.69
C ALA A 19 -4.03 -24.30 35.24
N ALA A 20 -5.18 -24.24 34.56
CA ALA A 20 -5.23 -24.34 33.12
C ALA A 20 -4.38 -23.19 32.54
N PRO A 21 -3.61 -23.41 31.47
CA PRO A 21 -2.92 -22.32 30.80
C PRO A 21 -4.02 -21.39 30.26
N THR A 22 -4.15 -20.22 30.89
CA THR A 22 -4.88 -19.10 30.30
C THR A 22 -4.09 -18.68 29.07
N SER A 23 -4.52 -19.14 27.90
CA SER A 23 -4.20 -18.46 26.65
C SER A 23 -4.53 -16.99 26.86
N ALA A 24 -3.54 -16.11 26.69
CA ALA A 24 -3.75 -14.69 26.68
C ALA A 24 -4.77 -14.38 25.58
N GLN A 25 -6.03 -14.23 25.97
CA GLN A 25 -7.14 -13.99 25.08
C GLN A 25 -7.04 -12.53 24.67
N MET A 26 -6.86 -12.28 23.38
CA MET A 26 -6.93 -10.94 22.79
C MET A 26 -8.21 -10.23 23.26
N SER A 27 -8.14 -8.91 23.50
CA SER A 27 -9.30 -8.16 24.00
C SER A 27 -10.37 -7.91 22.93
N GLY A 28 -10.08 -8.18 21.67
CA GLY A 28 -11.06 -8.18 20.57
C GLY A 28 -11.48 -9.61 20.23
N ALA A 29 -12.78 -9.83 20.01
CA ALA A 29 -13.23 -11.07 19.38
C ALA A 29 -12.62 -11.15 17.97
N VAL A 30 -12.02 -12.30 17.62
CA VAL A 30 -11.49 -12.53 16.27
C VAL A 30 -12.62 -12.31 15.25
N LYS A 31 -12.34 -11.49 14.24
CA LYS A 31 -13.27 -11.21 13.16
C LYS A 31 -13.14 -12.30 12.09
N GLU A 32 -14.27 -12.80 11.61
CA GLU A 32 -14.31 -13.75 10.49
C GLU A 32 -14.16 -13.06 9.14
N ASN A 33 -14.50 -11.76 9.07
CA ASN A 33 -14.37 -10.98 7.84
C ASN A 33 -12.90 -10.61 7.59
N PRO A 34 -12.43 -10.68 6.33
CA PRO A 34 -11.07 -10.27 5.99
C PRO A 34 -10.92 -8.74 6.01
N ALA A 35 -9.67 -8.27 6.00
CA ALA A 35 -9.35 -6.88 5.74
C ALA A 35 -8.42 -6.75 4.52
N VAL A 36 -8.55 -5.64 3.81
CA VAL A 36 -7.65 -5.21 2.75
C VAL A 36 -6.97 -3.92 3.18
N LEU A 37 -5.64 -3.91 3.17
CA LEU A 37 -4.85 -2.70 3.37
C LEU A 37 -4.23 -2.27 2.05
N LEU A 38 -4.78 -1.21 1.46
CA LEU A 38 -4.21 -0.55 0.28
C LEU A 38 -3.04 0.32 0.71
N VAL A 39 -1.86 0.12 0.13
CA VAL A 39 -0.64 0.85 0.47
C VAL A 39 -0.19 1.69 -0.71
N VAL A 40 -0.16 3.01 -0.52
CA VAL A 40 0.26 4.00 -1.53
C VAL A 40 1.48 4.77 -1.04
N PHE A 41 2.23 5.40 -1.95
CA PHE A 41 3.24 6.39 -1.55
C PHE A 41 2.61 7.55 -0.76
N GLY A 42 1.48 8.04 -1.26
CA GLY A 42 0.71 9.14 -0.68
C GLY A 42 0.92 10.46 -1.42
N THR A 43 0.01 11.41 -1.18
CA THR A 43 0.14 12.78 -1.68
C THR A 43 -0.40 13.78 -0.66
N SER A 44 0.25 14.94 -0.55
CA SER A 44 -0.24 16.02 0.29
C SER A 44 -1.35 16.85 -0.36
N TYR A 45 -1.67 16.61 -1.64
CA TYR A 45 -2.70 17.36 -2.36
C TYR A 45 -4.06 16.65 -2.24
N PRO A 46 -5.07 17.25 -1.57
CA PRO A 46 -6.36 16.60 -1.35
C PRO A 46 -7.04 16.13 -2.64
N GLU A 47 -6.92 16.91 -3.71
CA GLU A 47 -7.53 16.60 -5.02
C GLU A 47 -6.92 15.33 -5.63
N ALA A 48 -5.64 15.06 -5.37
CA ALA A 48 -4.97 13.86 -5.84
C ALA A 48 -5.26 12.64 -4.94
N GLN A 49 -5.69 12.83 -3.69
CA GLN A 49 -6.10 11.72 -2.82
C GLN A 49 -7.40 11.08 -3.29
N ALA A 50 -8.25 11.81 -4.02
CA ALA A 50 -9.48 11.27 -4.62
C ALA A 50 -9.20 10.04 -5.51
N ALA A 51 -8.04 9.97 -6.17
CA ALA A 51 -7.66 8.80 -6.95
C ALA A 51 -7.49 7.54 -6.08
N PHE A 52 -6.92 7.69 -4.87
CA PHE A 52 -6.78 6.56 -3.94
C PHE A 52 -8.12 6.14 -3.36
N GLU A 53 -8.99 7.11 -3.11
CA GLU A 53 -10.33 6.86 -2.62
C GLU A 53 -11.19 6.11 -3.64
N ASN A 54 -11.12 6.50 -4.92
CA ASN A 54 -11.78 5.77 -6.01
C ASN A 54 -11.31 4.30 -6.06
N VAL A 55 -10.01 4.03 -5.84
CA VAL A 55 -9.51 2.65 -5.77
C VAL A 55 -10.04 1.93 -4.54
N ARG A 56 -10.11 2.59 -3.38
CA ARG A 56 -10.71 2.02 -2.17
C ARG A 56 -12.17 1.64 -2.38
N GLU A 57 -12.94 2.52 -3.03
CA GLU A 57 -14.34 2.26 -3.37
C GLU A 57 -14.48 1.06 -4.29
N MET A 58 -13.66 0.94 -5.36
CA MET A 58 -13.66 -0.25 -6.22
C MET A 58 -13.40 -1.55 -5.44
N TYR A 59 -12.44 -1.54 -4.50
CA TYR A 59 -12.18 -2.69 -3.65
C TYR A 59 -13.34 -2.99 -2.70
N GLN A 60 -13.99 -1.96 -2.16
CA GLN A 60 -15.13 -2.12 -1.27
C GLN A 60 -16.36 -2.66 -2.01
N GLU A 61 -16.55 -2.30 -3.27
CA GLU A 61 -17.61 -2.83 -4.13
C GLU A 61 -17.38 -4.31 -4.48
N GLU A 62 -16.15 -4.69 -4.83
CA GLU A 62 -15.80 -6.08 -5.17
C GLU A 62 -15.77 -6.98 -3.93
N PHE A 63 -15.34 -6.45 -2.78
CA PHE A 63 -15.22 -7.17 -1.51
C PHE A 63 -16.09 -6.51 -0.42
N PRO A 64 -17.43 -6.58 -0.51
CA PRO A 64 -18.35 -5.85 0.36
C PRO A 64 -18.27 -6.26 1.84
N ASP A 65 -17.84 -7.49 2.11
CA ASP A 65 -17.68 -8.01 3.47
C ASP A 65 -16.31 -7.66 4.09
N ALA A 66 -15.36 -7.19 3.28
CA ALA A 66 -14.02 -6.84 3.74
C ALA A 66 -13.95 -5.41 4.28
N GLU A 67 -13.15 -5.22 5.33
CA GLU A 67 -12.73 -3.89 5.76
C GLU A 67 -11.62 -3.38 4.84
N VAL A 68 -11.82 -2.25 4.16
CA VAL A 68 -10.82 -1.68 3.25
C VAL A 68 -10.22 -0.39 3.81
N ARG A 69 -8.91 -0.38 4.06
CA ARG A 69 -8.14 0.77 4.57
C ARG A 69 -7.06 1.22 3.62
N ILE A 70 -6.60 2.46 3.79
CA ILE A 70 -5.46 3.02 3.07
C ILE A 70 -4.36 3.39 4.08
N ALA A 71 -3.11 3.06 3.77
CA ALA A 71 -1.92 3.54 4.47
C ALA A 71 -0.92 4.17 3.48
N PHE A 72 -0.15 5.14 3.98
CA PHE A 72 0.84 5.87 3.17
C PHE A 72 2.25 5.44 3.57
N THR A 73 3.13 5.13 2.62
CA THR A 73 4.53 4.79 2.92
C THR A 73 5.38 6.02 3.21
N SER A 74 5.13 7.14 2.55
CA SER A 74 5.97 8.35 2.68
C SER A 74 5.79 9.06 4.03
N ASP A 75 6.79 8.95 4.89
CA ASP A 75 6.87 9.68 6.17
C ASP A 75 6.76 11.19 5.97
N TYR A 76 7.42 11.72 4.94
CA TYR A 76 7.38 13.14 4.60
C TYR A 76 5.95 13.60 4.31
N ILE A 77 5.20 12.85 3.50
CA ILE A 77 3.82 13.20 3.16
C ILE A 77 2.92 13.10 4.39
N ARG A 78 3.01 12.02 5.19
CA ARG A 78 2.20 11.86 6.41
C ARG A 78 2.45 13.01 7.41
N ASN A 79 3.72 13.37 7.62
CA ASN A 79 4.08 14.48 8.51
C ASN A 79 3.57 15.82 7.98
N LYS A 80 3.71 16.08 6.68
CA LYS A 80 3.24 17.31 6.05
C LYS A 80 1.72 17.49 6.19
N ILE A 81 0.95 16.42 6.03
CA ILE A 81 -0.52 16.44 6.22
C ILE A 81 -0.87 16.65 7.69
N LYS A 82 -0.19 15.96 8.60
CA LYS A 82 -0.38 16.13 10.05
C LYS A 82 -0.09 17.56 10.50
N GLU A 83 1.00 18.17 10.03
CA GLU A 83 1.38 19.54 10.38
C GLU A 83 0.44 20.59 9.79
N ARG A 84 0.04 20.41 8.52
CA ARG A 84 -0.81 21.38 7.81
C ARG A 84 -2.27 21.29 8.26
N ASP A 85 -2.80 20.08 8.40
CA ASP A 85 -4.24 19.83 8.53
C ASP A 85 -4.64 19.20 9.88
N GLY A 86 -3.67 18.76 10.68
CA GLY A 86 -3.93 18.01 11.92
C GLY A 86 -4.44 16.58 11.68
N ILE A 87 -4.40 16.09 10.43
CA ILE A 87 -4.88 14.76 10.05
C ILE A 87 -3.72 13.76 10.16
N GLU A 88 -3.93 12.70 10.95
CA GLU A 88 -2.97 11.60 11.04
C GLU A 88 -3.31 10.52 10.02
N ILE A 89 -2.39 10.29 9.09
CA ILE A 89 -2.43 9.15 8.17
C ILE A 89 -1.51 8.06 8.71
N GLU A 90 -1.95 6.82 8.61
CA GLU A 90 -1.23 5.67 9.13
C GLU A 90 -0.12 5.23 8.18
N SER A 91 0.99 4.77 8.76
CA SER A 91 1.99 3.97 8.03
C SER A 91 1.50 2.53 7.87
N PRO A 92 2.07 1.74 6.95
CA PRO A 92 1.71 0.32 6.80
C PRO A 92 1.84 -0.46 8.12
N LEU A 93 2.91 -0.23 8.88
CA LEU A 93 3.12 -0.88 10.19
C LEU A 93 2.02 -0.53 11.19
N THR A 94 1.69 0.76 11.32
CA THR A 94 0.65 1.23 12.25
C THR A 94 -0.72 0.69 11.86
N ALA A 95 -1.06 0.71 10.57
CA ALA A 95 -2.35 0.22 10.07
C ALA A 95 -2.50 -1.28 10.31
N LEU A 96 -1.47 -2.08 10.04
CA LEU A 96 -1.48 -3.52 10.31
C LEU A 96 -1.60 -3.82 11.82
N ALA A 97 -0.87 -3.10 12.67
CA ALA A 97 -0.98 -3.26 14.11
C ALA A 97 -2.41 -2.98 14.60
N LYS A 98 -3.06 -1.92 14.11
CA LYS A 98 -4.44 -1.60 14.45
C LYS A 98 -5.43 -2.66 13.95
N LEU A 99 -5.28 -3.13 12.71
CA LEU A 99 -6.11 -4.23 12.19
C LEU A 99 -6.00 -5.47 13.09
N ASN A 100 -4.79 -5.81 13.54
CA ASN A 100 -4.55 -6.93 14.45
C ASN A 100 -5.24 -6.71 15.81
N ASP A 101 -5.05 -5.55 16.44
CA ASP A 101 -5.67 -5.20 17.72
C ASP A 101 -7.20 -5.20 17.67
N GLU A 102 -7.77 -4.85 16.51
CA GLU A 102 -9.21 -4.90 16.26
C GLU A 102 -9.74 -6.31 15.96
N GLY A 103 -8.86 -7.31 15.86
CA GLY A 103 -9.21 -8.73 15.70
C GLY A 103 -9.22 -9.24 14.26
N TYR A 104 -8.74 -8.47 13.27
CA TYR A 104 -8.58 -8.96 11.89
C TYR A 104 -7.36 -9.87 11.79
N GLN A 105 -7.59 -11.13 11.43
CA GLN A 105 -6.54 -12.14 11.29
C GLN A 105 -6.26 -12.55 9.85
N ASP A 106 -7.17 -12.29 8.92
CA ASP A 106 -6.96 -12.48 7.49
C ASP A 106 -6.84 -11.12 6.80
N VAL A 107 -5.62 -10.76 6.40
CA VAL A 107 -5.33 -9.45 5.84
C VAL A 107 -4.59 -9.60 4.51
N ALA A 108 -5.13 -8.98 3.47
CA ALA A 108 -4.45 -8.79 2.20
C ALA A 108 -3.89 -7.36 2.14
N VAL A 109 -2.59 -7.22 2.02
CA VAL A 109 -1.93 -5.94 1.77
C VAL A 109 -1.74 -5.80 0.27
N GLN A 110 -2.34 -4.79 -0.34
CA GLN A 110 -2.14 -4.53 -1.77
C GLN A 110 -1.31 -3.27 -1.96
N SER A 111 -0.16 -3.42 -2.61
CA SER A 111 0.63 -2.27 -3.03
C SER A 111 0.02 -1.60 -4.25
N LEU A 112 -0.18 -0.29 -4.17
CA LEU A 112 -0.58 0.56 -5.30
C LEU A 112 0.63 1.34 -5.86
N HIS A 113 1.85 0.86 -5.63
CA HIS A 113 3.04 1.40 -6.27
C HIS A 113 3.13 0.96 -7.73
N VAL A 114 3.83 1.76 -8.54
CA VAL A 114 4.07 1.43 -9.95
C VAL A 114 5.13 0.33 -10.07
N ILE A 115 6.16 0.34 -9.22
CA ILE A 115 7.31 -0.56 -9.30
C ILE A 115 7.64 -1.18 -7.95
N SER A 116 8.38 -2.29 -7.95
CA SER A 116 8.97 -2.90 -6.74
C SER A 116 10.19 -2.10 -6.25
N GLY A 117 9.99 -0.81 -5.98
CA GLY A 117 11.01 0.12 -5.48
C GLY A 117 11.28 -0.04 -3.98
N GLU A 118 11.98 0.94 -3.41
CA GLU A 118 12.30 1.01 -1.97
C GLU A 118 11.02 0.94 -1.11
N GLU A 119 10.02 1.77 -1.41
CA GLU A 119 8.73 1.82 -0.70
C GLU A 119 7.98 0.48 -0.67
N PHE A 120 8.04 -0.28 -1.78
CA PHE A 120 7.45 -1.62 -1.85
C PHE A 120 8.25 -2.60 -0.98
N HIS A 121 9.59 -2.57 -1.07
CA HIS A 121 10.44 -3.46 -0.27
C HIS A 121 10.31 -3.18 1.23
N ASP A 122 10.17 -1.92 1.64
CA ASP A 122 9.91 -1.56 3.03
C ASP A 122 8.56 -2.10 3.51
N THR A 123 7.52 -1.98 2.68
CA THR A 123 6.22 -2.60 2.96
C THR A 123 6.33 -4.12 3.05
N ALA A 124 7.07 -4.76 2.14
CA ALA A 124 7.33 -6.19 2.15
C ALA A 124 8.09 -6.64 3.41
N ASN A 125 9.05 -5.84 3.88
CA ASN A 125 9.77 -6.09 5.12
C ASN A 125 8.84 -6.01 6.33
N VAL A 126 7.94 -5.02 6.39
CA VAL A 126 6.93 -4.91 7.44
C VAL A 126 6.02 -6.14 7.44
N VAL A 127 5.46 -6.50 6.27
CA VAL A 127 4.59 -7.68 6.13
C VAL A 127 5.32 -8.96 6.52
N GLY A 128 6.57 -9.15 6.06
CA GLY A 128 7.39 -10.30 6.38
C GLY A 128 7.70 -10.41 7.88
N CYS A 129 8.01 -9.30 8.55
CA CYS A 129 8.21 -9.27 10.00
C CYS A 129 6.93 -9.66 10.76
N LEU A 130 5.78 -9.09 10.37
CA LEU A 130 4.50 -9.33 11.04
C LEU A 130 3.95 -10.75 10.80
N SER A 131 4.23 -11.33 9.63
CA SER A 131 3.86 -12.72 9.31
C SER A 131 4.56 -13.75 10.21
N ASN A 132 5.65 -13.36 10.87
CA ASN A 132 6.45 -14.23 11.73
C ASN A 132 6.27 -13.94 13.24
N LEU A 133 5.25 -13.18 13.62
CA LEU A 133 4.94 -12.91 15.03
C LEU A 133 4.41 -14.17 15.75
N GLY A 134 4.64 -14.22 17.07
CA GLY A 134 4.16 -15.31 17.92
C GLY A 134 2.64 -15.35 18.07
N GLU A 135 2.12 -16.44 18.63
CA GLU A 135 0.68 -16.79 18.66
C GLU A 135 -0.26 -15.67 19.11
N THR A 136 0.17 -14.81 20.05
CA THR A 136 -0.66 -13.73 20.61
C THR A 136 -1.02 -12.63 19.60
N TYR A 137 -0.12 -12.34 18.65
CA TYR A 137 -0.28 -11.24 17.66
C TYR A 137 -0.22 -11.77 16.23
N ALA A 138 -0.43 -13.07 16.05
CA ALA A 138 -0.33 -13.70 14.75
C ALA A 138 -1.52 -13.34 13.85
N PHE A 139 -1.22 -13.02 12.59
CA PHE A 139 -2.22 -13.11 11.53
C PHE A 139 -2.39 -14.57 11.14
N ARG A 140 -3.64 -14.99 10.95
CA ARG A 140 -3.97 -16.31 10.38
C ARG A 140 -3.54 -16.36 8.93
N ASN A 141 -3.82 -15.31 8.17
CA ASN A 141 -3.33 -15.10 6.81
C ASN A 141 -2.87 -13.64 6.65
N LEU A 142 -1.63 -13.43 6.21
CA LEU A 142 -1.13 -12.13 5.82
C LEU A 142 -0.39 -12.27 4.49
N ALA A 143 -0.87 -11.57 3.47
CA ALA A 143 -0.30 -11.63 2.13
C ALA A 143 -0.01 -10.23 1.59
N LEU A 144 1.00 -10.11 0.72
CA LEU A 144 1.32 -8.87 0.00
C LEU A 144 1.15 -9.07 -1.50
N GLY A 145 0.33 -8.24 -2.12
CA GLY A 145 0.18 -8.14 -3.56
C GLY A 145 1.32 -7.36 -4.22
N MET A 146 1.70 -7.80 -5.42
CA MET A 146 2.76 -7.17 -6.22
C MET A 146 2.32 -5.80 -6.76
N PRO A 147 3.27 -4.88 -7.04
CA PRO A 147 2.99 -3.59 -7.64
C PRO A 147 2.67 -3.71 -9.14
N LEU A 148 2.27 -2.60 -9.78
CA LEU A 148 1.76 -2.58 -11.15
C LEU A 148 2.72 -3.20 -12.19
N LEU A 149 4.02 -2.89 -12.13
CA LEU A 149 5.03 -3.38 -13.07
C LEU A 149 5.88 -4.46 -12.42
N ASN A 150 5.45 -5.71 -12.53
CA ASN A 150 6.09 -6.84 -11.86
C ASN A 150 6.50 -7.97 -12.82
N SER A 151 5.54 -8.60 -13.50
CA SER A 151 5.78 -9.63 -14.52
C SER A 151 5.68 -9.03 -15.92
N VAL A 152 6.22 -9.71 -16.94
CA VAL A 152 6.15 -9.23 -18.34
C VAL A 152 4.71 -9.01 -18.78
N GLU A 153 3.82 -9.92 -18.37
CA GLU A 153 2.39 -9.86 -18.62
C GLU A 153 1.77 -8.59 -18.00
N ASP A 154 2.23 -8.16 -16.83
CA ASP A 154 1.76 -6.92 -16.20
C ASP A 154 2.22 -5.67 -16.97
N TYR A 155 3.42 -5.67 -17.57
CA TYR A 155 3.85 -4.57 -18.45
C TYR A 155 2.98 -4.47 -19.70
N GLU A 156 2.69 -5.61 -20.34
CA GLU A 156 1.83 -5.67 -21.53
C GLU A 156 0.41 -5.21 -21.20
N ALA A 157 -0.17 -5.70 -20.10
CA ALA A 157 -1.47 -5.27 -19.61
C ALA A 157 -1.50 -3.78 -19.26
N THR A 158 -0.43 -3.26 -18.65
CA THR A 158 -0.31 -1.82 -18.36
C THR A 158 -0.25 -0.99 -19.65
N SER A 159 0.48 -1.47 -20.66
CA SER A 159 0.56 -0.81 -21.98
C SER A 159 -0.82 -0.72 -22.63
N GLU A 160 -1.59 -1.81 -22.61
CA GLU A 160 -2.96 -1.85 -23.13
C GLU A 160 -3.90 -0.93 -22.35
N ALA A 161 -3.86 -0.97 -21.01
CA ALA A 161 -4.71 -0.15 -20.15
C ALA A 161 -4.46 1.37 -20.34
N LEU A 162 -3.23 1.76 -20.68
CA LEU A 162 -2.87 3.16 -20.93
C LEU A 162 -3.42 3.69 -22.26
N GLN A 163 -3.74 2.83 -23.22
CA GLN A 163 -4.15 3.25 -24.57
C GLN A 163 -5.31 4.24 -24.55
N ALA A 164 -6.33 3.97 -23.74
CA ALA A 164 -7.54 4.79 -23.65
C ALA A 164 -7.27 6.21 -23.11
N GLN A 165 -6.13 6.42 -22.45
CA GLN A 165 -5.75 7.72 -21.86
C GLN A 165 -5.07 8.65 -22.89
N PHE A 166 -4.56 8.12 -24.01
CA PHE A 166 -3.80 8.92 -24.97
C PHE A 166 -4.67 9.89 -25.78
N ASP A 167 -5.96 9.58 -25.90
CA ASP A 167 -6.96 10.39 -26.59
C ASP A 167 -7.82 11.21 -25.61
N GLN A 168 -7.26 11.50 -24.44
CA GLN A 168 -7.91 12.31 -23.41
C GLN A 168 -7.02 13.48 -23.01
N THR A 169 -7.63 14.62 -22.73
CA THR A 169 -6.96 15.74 -22.07
C THR A 169 -7.69 16.12 -20.80
N THR A 170 -6.93 16.64 -19.85
CA THR A 170 -7.46 17.18 -18.61
C THR A 170 -7.32 18.69 -18.66
N ALA A 171 -8.43 19.42 -18.63
CA ALA A 171 -8.44 20.88 -18.69
C ALA A 171 -9.07 21.50 -17.44
N GLY A 172 -8.61 22.71 -17.08
CA GLY A 172 -9.13 23.46 -15.94
C GLY A 172 -8.66 22.95 -14.57
N LEU A 173 -9.12 23.63 -13.52
CA LEU A 173 -8.76 23.32 -12.12
C LEU A 173 -9.48 22.06 -11.60
N GLU A 174 -10.63 21.73 -12.17
CA GLU A 174 -11.48 20.57 -11.82
C GLU A 174 -10.90 19.23 -12.30
N ARG A 175 -9.87 19.28 -13.16
CA ARG A 175 -9.18 18.10 -13.71
C ARG A 175 -10.10 17.05 -14.34
N THR A 176 -11.18 17.49 -14.99
CA THR A 176 -12.09 16.60 -15.72
C THR A 176 -11.44 16.13 -17.03
N ALA A 177 -11.39 14.82 -17.24
CA ALA A 177 -10.96 14.25 -18.50
C ALA A 177 -12.02 14.50 -19.58
N VAL A 178 -11.60 14.98 -20.73
CA VAL A 178 -12.43 15.14 -21.93
C VAL A 178 -11.77 14.44 -23.10
N GLU A 179 -12.57 13.82 -23.95
CA GLU A 179 -12.08 13.22 -25.19
C GLU A 179 -11.40 14.29 -26.05
N SER A 180 -10.18 13.98 -26.47
CA SER A 180 -9.34 14.80 -27.33
C SER A 180 -8.50 13.86 -28.17
N PRO A 181 -9.08 13.25 -29.22
CA PRO A 181 -8.37 12.35 -30.11
C PRO A 181 -7.10 13.00 -30.63
N ARG A 182 -5.95 12.35 -30.44
CA ARG A 182 -4.66 12.88 -30.90
C ARG A 182 -4.37 12.43 -32.32
N ASP A 183 -3.70 13.28 -33.09
CA ASP A 183 -2.90 12.82 -34.23
C ASP A 183 -1.49 12.52 -33.70
N PRO A 184 -1.04 11.24 -33.68
CA PRO A 184 0.29 10.89 -33.21
C PRO A 184 1.43 11.62 -33.93
N ARG A 185 1.22 12.07 -35.18
CA ARG A 185 2.23 12.79 -35.96
C ARG A 185 2.35 14.26 -35.59
N GLU A 186 1.34 14.81 -34.94
CA GLU A 186 1.32 16.20 -34.49
C GLU A 186 1.49 16.32 -32.97
N THR A 187 1.08 15.30 -32.22
CA THR A 187 1.03 15.32 -30.75
C THR A 187 1.61 14.04 -30.15
N ALA A 188 2.71 14.21 -29.43
CA ALA A 188 3.32 13.17 -28.61
C ALA A 188 2.68 13.08 -27.21
N VAL A 189 2.66 11.87 -26.65
CA VAL A 189 2.34 11.63 -25.24
C VAL A 189 3.62 11.37 -24.48
N VAL A 190 3.83 12.10 -23.37
CA VAL A 190 4.96 11.86 -22.46
C VAL A 190 4.40 11.44 -21.11
N LEU A 191 4.55 10.16 -20.79
CA LEU A 191 4.29 9.63 -19.47
C LEU A 191 5.48 9.91 -18.55
N MET A 192 5.20 10.27 -17.30
CA MET A 192 6.23 10.68 -16.35
C MET A 192 6.12 9.82 -15.09
N GLY A 193 7.03 8.84 -14.97
CA GLY A 193 7.24 8.10 -13.74
C GLY A 193 7.99 8.95 -12.70
N HIS A 194 7.96 8.53 -11.44
CA HIS A 194 8.75 9.21 -10.41
C HIS A 194 10.25 9.03 -10.67
N GLY A 195 10.69 7.82 -11.04
CA GLY A 195 12.11 7.44 -10.97
C GLY A 195 12.54 7.08 -9.55
N THR A 196 13.66 6.38 -9.42
CA THR A 196 14.25 6.05 -8.11
C THR A 196 15.75 5.71 -8.27
N HIS A 197 16.51 5.83 -7.18
CA HIS A 197 17.88 5.31 -7.11
C HIS A 197 17.92 3.77 -6.90
N HIS A 198 16.79 3.15 -6.55
CA HIS A 198 16.68 1.70 -6.40
C HIS A 198 16.86 0.98 -7.74
N PRO A 199 17.46 -0.24 -7.79
CA PRO A 199 17.62 -1.01 -9.04
C PRO A 199 16.31 -1.26 -9.83
N ALA A 200 15.17 -1.22 -9.14
CA ALA A 200 13.85 -1.30 -9.77
C ALA A 200 13.55 -0.13 -10.72
N ASN A 201 14.35 0.93 -10.76
CA ASN A 201 14.25 1.96 -11.78
C ASN A 201 14.32 1.40 -13.22
N SER A 202 15.00 0.26 -13.40
CA SER A 202 15.05 -0.46 -14.68
C SER A 202 13.67 -0.81 -15.26
N ALA A 203 12.64 -0.94 -14.41
CA ALA A 203 11.25 -1.11 -14.82
C ALA A 203 10.78 0.02 -15.75
N TYR A 204 11.15 1.27 -15.48
CA TYR A 204 10.78 2.38 -16.36
C TYR A 204 11.42 2.25 -17.74
N SER A 205 12.68 1.83 -17.83
CA SER A 205 13.32 1.57 -19.14
C SER A 205 12.62 0.46 -19.92
N GLN A 206 12.23 -0.63 -19.23
CA GLN A 206 11.48 -1.72 -19.85
C GLN A 206 10.11 -1.25 -20.36
N MET A 207 9.36 -0.52 -19.51
CA MET A 207 8.06 0.03 -19.89
C MET A 207 8.19 1.03 -21.04
N ALA A 208 9.20 1.89 -21.04
CA ALA A 208 9.47 2.82 -22.14
C ALA A 208 9.68 2.06 -23.47
N SER A 209 10.46 0.98 -23.45
CA SER A 209 10.68 0.16 -24.65
C SER A 209 9.40 -0.53 -25.15
N ILE A 210 8.50 -0.93 -24.23
CA ILE A 210 7.23 -1.56 -24.59
C ILE A 210 6.29 -0.52 -25.22
N LEU A 211 6.16 0.66 -24.61
CA LEU A 211 5.35 1.76 -25.16
C LEU A 211 5.84 2.21 -26.54
N GLU A 212 7.16 2.33 -26.73
CA GLU A 212 7.74 2.69 -28.03
C GLU A 212 7.48 1.63 -29.12
N LYS A 213 7.34 0.36 -28.72
CA LYS A 213 6.99 -0.75 -29.63
C LYS A 213 5.50 -0.74 -29.97
N ASP A 214 4.65 -0.42 -28.98
CA ASP A 214 3.19 -0.55 -29.10
C ASP A 214 2.53 0.70 -29.73
N TYR A 215 3.10 1.89 -29.53
CA TYR A 215 2.45 3.15 -29.89
C TYR A 215 3.38 4.18 -30.56
N GLU A 216 2.87 4.84 -31.59
CA GLU A 216 3.56 5.97 -32.24
C GLU A 216 3.56 7.20 -31.32
N ASN A 217 4.75 7.77 -31.13
CA ASN A 217 5.01 8.99 -30.36
C ASN A 217 4.46 8.96 -28.93
N VAL A 218 4.59 7.82 -28.25
CA VAL A 218 4.39 7.67 -26.81
C VAL A 218 5.73 7.40 -26.15
N PHE A 219 6.09 8.23 -25.19
CA PHE A 219 7.36 8.17 -24.49
C PHE A 219 7.14 8.07 -22.99
N LEU A 220 8.09 7.46 -22.28
CA LEU A 220 8.10 7.41 -20.82
C LEU A 220 9.44 7.94 -20.32
N GLY A 221 9.37 8.94 -19.45
CA GLY A 221 10.49 9.50 -18.71
C GLY A 221 10.27 9.42 -17.21
N THR A 222 11.27 9.86 -16.46
CA THR A 222 11.25 9.88 -15.01
C THR A 222 11.73 11.23 -14.48
N VAL A 223 11.23 11.63 -13.30
CA VAL A 223 11.70 12.85 -12.61
C VAL A 223 13.07 12.63 -11.99
N GLU A 224 13.25 11.51 -11.29
CA GLU A 224 14.42 11.19 -10.46
C GLU A 224 15.03 9.83 -10.86
N GLY A 225 15.30 9.64 -12.16
CA GLY A 225 15.84 8.38 -12.64
C GLY A 225 16.20 8.39 -14.12
N TYR A 226 16.10 7.21 -14.72
CA TYR A 226 16.29 6.99 -16.15
C TYR A 226 15.09 6.21 -16.74
N PRO A 227 14.60 6.52 -17.96
CA PRO A 227 15.03 7.62 -18.85
C PRO A 227 14.79 9.00 -18.24
N ALA A 228 15.74 9.93 -18.41
CA ALA A 228 15.62 11.27 -17.84
C ALA A 228 14.76 12.17 -18.73
N PHE A 229 14.28 13.28 -18.18
CA PHE A 229 13.50 14.28 -18.91
C PHE A 229 14.18 14.72 -20.22
N GLU A 230 15.49 15.01 -20.18
CA GLU A 230 16.24 15.47 -21.36
C GLU A 230 16.35 14.38 -22.44
N ASP A 231 16.45 13.11 -22.06
CA ASP A 231 16.48 11.99 -23.00
C ASP A 231 15.17 11.90 -23.77
N VAL A 232 14.05 12.03 -23.04
CA VAL A 232 12.71 12.00 -23.63
C VAL A 232 12.45 13.23 -24.48
N LEU A 233 12.84 14.42 -24.02
CA LEU A 233 12.70 15.65 -24.79
C LEU A 233 13.46 15.59 -26.13
N ALA A 234 14.65 15.00 -26.13
CA ALA A 234 15.42 14.80 -27.36
C ALA A 234 14.70 13.85 -28.34
N LYS A 235 14.12 12.75 -27.84
CA LYS A 235 13.31 11.82 -28.65
C LYS A 235 12.08 12.50 -29.25
N VAL A 236 11.33 13.25 -28.44
CA VAL A 236 10.13 14.00 -28.89
C VAL A 236 10.46 15.05 -29.95
N LYS A 237 11.63 15.71 -29.87
CA LYS A 237 12.06 16.68 -30.89
C LYS A 237 12.47 16.02 -32.21
N ALA A 238 12.81 14.74 -32.17
CA ALA A 238 13.28 13.98 -33.33
C ALA A 238 12.17 13.14 -33.99
N SER A 239 11.01 13.01 -33.34
CA SER A 239 9.83 12.32 -33.86
C SER A 239 9.02 13.13 -34.85
#